data_AF-A0A0R2JUV9-F1
#
_entry.id   AF-A0A0R2JUV9-F1
#
_cell.length_a   1.000
_cell.length_b   1.000
_cell.length_c   1.000
_cell.angle_alpha   90.00
_cell.angle_beta   90.00
_cell.angle_gamma   90.00
#
_symmetry.space_group_name_H-M   'P 1'
#
loop_
_entity.id
_entity.type
_entity.pdbx_description
1 polymer ?
#
loop_
_entity_poly.entity_id
_entity_poly.type
_entity_poly.pdbx_seq_one_letter_code
_entity_poly.pdbx_strand_id
1 'polypeptide(L)'
;MLWLVLGICYGKVDHLLAWSAVAGLFFDLFYTGVLGIFTLLLPFMVYLTRNIVTFFNRSFIVVLLIYLIDITILTTLFYWVNALIGFTSASAVTFIARTLGPTLAYNLAGYVILYWPLKMFFEKFS
;
A
#
# COMPACT_ATOMS: atom_id res chain seq x y z
N MET A 1 -3.11 -2.65 -0.53
CA MET A 1 -2.70 -1.31 -1.00
C MET A 1 -3.47 -0.82 -2.21
N LEU A 2 -3.58 -1.60 -3.30
CA LEU A 2 -4.25 -1.17 -4.54
C LEU A 2 -5.60 -0.46 -4.31
N TRP A 3 -6.45 -1.08 -3.49
CA TRP A 3 -7.79 -0.58 -3.19
C TRP A 3 -7.77 0.76 -2.43
N LEU A 4 -6.80 0.94 -1.51
CA LEU A 4 -6.64 2.19 -0.76
C LEU A 4 -6.17 3.33 -1.67
N VAL A 5 -5.18 3.08 -2.54
CA VAL A 5 -4.66 4.10 -3.47
C VAL A 5 -5.73 4.53 -4.47
N LEU A 6 -6.50 3.58 -5.02
CA LEU A 6 -7.59 3.89 -5.93
C LEU A 6 -8.76 4.59 -5.23
N GLY A 7 -9.07 4.21 -3.98
CA GLY A 7 -10.05 4.91 -3.15
C GLY A 7 -9.66 6.36 -2.87
N ILE A 8 -8.37 6.68 -2.72
CA ILE A 8 -7.89 8.07 -2.56
C ILE A 8 -8.00 8.86 -3.87
N CYS A 9 -7.62 8.24 -5.00
CA CYS A 9 -7.58 8.92 -6.29
C CYS A 9 -8.98 9.14 -6.90
N TYR A 10 -9.89 8.18 -6.75
CA TYR A 10 -11.17 8.15 -7.48
C TYR A 10 -12.41 8.05 -6.58
N GLY A 11 -12.26 7.66 -5.30
CA GLY A 11 -13.38 7.57 -4.37
C GLY A 11 -13.51 8.77 -3.44
N LYS A 12 -14.73 9.01 -2.94
CA LYS A 12 -15.04 9.85 -1.78
C LYS A 12 -15.37 8.96 -0.59
N VAL A 13 -14.35 8.37 0.01
CA VAL A 13 -14.51 7.51 1.19
C VAL A 13 -14.35 8.34 2.46
N ASP A 14 -15.43 8.48 3.21
CA ASP A 14 -15.39 9.10 4.54
C ASP A 14 -14.55 8.26 5.51
N HIS A 15 -13.75 8.92 6.33
CA HIS A 15 -12.92 8.30 7.38
C HIS A 15 -11.95 7.21 6.87
N LEU A 16 -11.39 7.36 5.66
CA LEU A 16 -10.45 6.39 5.08
C LEU A 16 -9.23 6.07 5.98
N LEU A 17 -8.78 7.04 6.80
CA LEU A 17 -7.73 6.84 7.80
C LEU A 17 -8.14 5.83 8.89
N ALA A 18 -9.38 5.88 9.37
CA ALA A 18 -9.89 4.92 10.34
C ALA A 18 -10.04 3.53 9.71
N TRP A 19 -10.57 3.45 8.48
CA TRP A 19 -10.72 2.19 7.75
C TRP A 19 -9.38 1.51 7.47
N SER A 20 -8.34 2.27 7.14
CA SER A 20 -7.00 1.73 6.93
C SER A 20 -6.35 1.22 8.22
N ALA A 21 -6.58 1.88 9.36
CA ALA A 21 -6.15 1.37 10.66
C ALA A 21 -6.84 0.05 11.02
N VAL A 22 -8.17 -0.04 10.83
CA VAL A 22 -8.94 -1.28 11.08
C VAL A 22 -8.46 -2.41 10.16
N ALA A 23 -8.27 -2.14 8.87
CA ALA A 23 -7.74 -3.12 7.93
C ALA A 23 -6.32 -3.58 8.33
N GLY A 24 -5.48 -2.66 8.81
CA GLY A 24 -4.14 -2.96 9.31
C GLY A 24 -4.17 -3.83 10.56
N LEU A 25 -5.13 -3.61 11.45
CA LEU A 25 -5.33 -4.42 12.66
C LEU A 25 -5.69 -5.85 12.30
N PHE A 26 -6.63 -6.06 11.37
CA PHE A 26 -6.95 -7.41 10.90
C PHE A 26 -5.71 -8.06 10.24
N PHE A 27 -4.96 -7.30 9.45
CA PHE A 27 -3.76 -7.84 8.81
C PHE A 27 -2.71 -8.29 9.84
N ASP A 28 -2.48 -7.48 10.87
CA ASP A 28 -1.54 -7.83 11.93
C ASP A 28 -1.97 -9.09 12.70
N LEU A 29 -3.27 -9.23 12.98
CA LEU A 29 -3.84 -10.40 13.67
C LEU A 29 -3.62 -11.71 12.92
N PHE A 30 -3.72 -11.69 11.59
CA PHE A 30 -3.68 -12.91 10.78
C PHE A 30 -2.30 -13.23 10.20
N TYR A 31 -1.46 -12.22 9.91
CA TYR A 31 -0.27 -12.42 9.08
C TYR A 31 1.07 -12.13 9.76
N THR A 32 1.15 -11.18 10.68
CA THR A 32 2.46 -10.76 11.23
C THR A 32 2.76 -11.37 12.59
N GLY A 33 1.74 -11.78 13.36
CA GLY A 33 1.92 -12.24 14.74
C GLY A 33 2.33 -11.13 15.71
N VAL A 34 2.54 -9.90 15.22
CA VAL A 34 2.85 -8.70 16.01
C VAL A 34 1.78 -7.66 15.74
N LEU A 35 0.95 -7.40 16.76
CA LEU A 35 -0.09 -6.39 16.68
C LEU A 35 0.51 -4.98 16.59
N GLY A 36 0.07 -4.21 15.59
CA GLY A 36 0.31 -2.77 15.51
C GLY A 36 1.18 -2.32 14.34
N ILE A 37 1.92 -3.21 13.67
CA ILE A 37 2.82 -2.82 12.58
C ILE A 37 2.03 -2.28 11.38
N PHE A 38 1.16 -3.09 10.78
CA PHE A 38 0.31 -2.64 9.67
C PHE A 38 -0.82 -1.73 10.13
N THR A 39 -1.28 -1.86 11.37
CA THR A 39 -2.24 -0.95 11.99
C THR A 39 -1.75 0.50 11.96
N LEU A 40 -0.44 0.73 12.09
CA LEU A 40 0.19 2.06 11.99
C LEU A 40 0.66 2.39 10.57
N LEU A 41 1.28 1.44 9.87
CA LEU A 41 1.83 1.68 8.54
C LEU A 41 0.75 1.98 7.49
N LEU A 42 -0.39 1.30 7.51
CA LEU A 42 -1.45 1.54 6.53
C LEU A 42 -2.07 2.94 6.60
N PRO A 43 -2.51 3.46 7.76
CA PRO A 43 -3.03 4.83 7.84
C PRO A 43 -1.95 5.87 7.54
N PHE A 44 -0.69 5.61 7.92
CA PHE A 44 0.44 6.46 7.53
C PHE A 44 0.58 6.54 6.01
N MET A 45 0.49 5.41 5.30
CA MET A 45 0.54 5.41 3.84
C MET A 45 -0.65 6.12 3.22
N VAL A 46 -1.87 5.90 3.73
CA VAL A 46 -3.06 6.63 3.25
C VAL A 46 -2.88 8.14 3.38
N TYR A 47 -2.35 8.59 4.51
CA TYR A 47 -2.02 10.01 4.72
C TYR A 47 -0.99 10.50 3.69
N LEU A 48 0.10 9.74 3.50
CA LEU A 48 1.17 10.08 2.56
C LEU A 48 0.64 10.17 1.12
N THR A 49 -0.05 9.13 0.63
CA THR A 49 -0.62 9.06 -0.72
C THR A 49 -1.61 10.22 -0.94
N ARG A 50 -2.44 10.55 0.04
CA ARG A 50 -3.40 11.66 -0.06
C ARG A 50 -2.71 13.00 -0.27
N ASN A 51 -1.59 13.23 0.41
CA ASN A 51 -0.78 14.43 0.21
C ASN A 51 -0.05 14.42 -1.14
N ILE A 52 0.44 13.27 -1.61
CA ILE A 52 1.12 13.18 -2.91
C ILE A 52 0.14 13.47 -4.05
N VAL A 53 -1.04 12.84 -4.04
CA VAL A 53 -2.03 12.93 -5.12
C VAL A 53 -2.57 14.37 -5.31
N THR A 54 -2.49 15.25 -4.31
CA THR A 54 -2.86 16.67 -4.50
C THR A 54 -1.90 17.46 -5.39
N PHE A 55 -0.65 17.01 -5.55
CA PHE A 55 0.35 17.68 -6.39
C PHE A 55 0.38 17.16 -7.83
N PHE A 56 -0.21 15.99 -8.11
CA PHE A 56 -0.08 15.31 -9.40
C PHE A 56 -1.42 15.11 -10.10
N ASN A 57 -1.39 15.05 -11.44
CA ASN A 57 -2.57 14.75 -12.25
C ASN A 57 -2.98 13.28 -12.14
N ARG A 58 -4.29 13.01 -12.12
CA ARG A 58 -4.87 11.64 -12.00
C ARG A 58 -4.85 10.86 -13.32
N SER A 59 -3.68 10.80 -13.96
CA SER A 59 -3.45 9.97 -15.15
C SER A 59 -3.07 8.54 -14.75
N PHE A 60 -3.39 7.57 -15.61
CA PHE A 60 -3.09 6.14 -15.40
C PHE A 60 -1.63 5.90 -14.99
N ILE A 61 -0.69 6.51 -15.71
CA ILE A 61 0.76 6.34 -15.48
C ILE A 61 1.16 6.94 -14.13
N VAL A 62 0.60 8.10 -13.79
CA VAL A 62 0.92 8.80 -12.54
C VAL A 62 0.42 8.00 -11.34
N VAL A 63 -0.84 7.52 -11.38
CA VAL A 63 -1.40 6.69 -10.31
C VAL A 63 -0.64 5.37 -10.19
N LEU A 64 -0.20 4.77 -11.30
CA LEU A 64 0.66 3.59 -11.29
C LEU A 64 1.99 3.86 -10.57
N LEU A 65 2.65 4.98 -10.89
CA LEU A 65 3.94 5.32 -10.26
C LEU A 65 3.78 5.57 -8.76
N ILE A 66 2.76 6.33 -8.35
CA ILE A 66 2.44 6.55 -6.93
C ILE A 66 2.21 5.20 -6.24
N TYR A 67 1.44 4.31 -6.86
CA TYR A 67 1.16 2.98 -6.34
C TYR A 67 2.44 2.13 -6.13
N LEU A 68 3.35 2.12 -7.10
CA LEU A 68 4.61 1.38 -6.98
C LEU A 68 5.53 1.99 -5.90
N ILE A 69 5.54 3.31 -5.77
CA ILE A 69 6.28 4.01 -4.71
C ILE A 69 5.70 3.62 -3.34
N ASP A 70 4.37 3.66 -3.17
CA ASP A 70 3.71 3.31 -1.92
C ASP A 70 4.03 1.87 -1.49
N ILE A 71 4.02 0.92 -2.43
CA ILE A 71 4.42 -0.47 -2.16
C ILE A 71 5.88 -0.55 -1.74
N THR A 72 6.77 0.17 -2.42
CA THR A 72 8.20 0.19 -2.11
C THR A 72 8.44 0.71 -0.70
N ILE A 73 7.83 1.84 -0.34
CA ILE A 73 7.95 2.45 0.98
C ILE A 73 7.36 1.52 2.04
N LEU A 74 6.15 0.98 1.83
CA LEU A 74 5.49 0.09 2.81
C LEU A 74 6.33 -1.16 3.07
N THR A 75 6.79 -1.82 2.00
CA THR A 75 7.57 -3.06 2.08
C THR A 75 8.92 -2.81 2.75
N THR A 76 9.55 -1.67 2.47
CA THR A 76 10.83 -1.28 3.07
C THR A 76 10.68 -0.91 4.54
N LEU A 77 9.67 -0.11 4.92
CA LEU A 77 9.39 0.21 6.31
C LEU A 77 9.06 -1.05 7.12
N PHE A 78 8.26 -1.95 6.56
CA PHE A 78 7.97 -3.23 7.20
C PHE A 78 9.25 -4.04 7.46
N TYR A 79 10.14 -4.15 6.47
CA TYR A 79 11.43 -4.81 6.65
C TYR A 79 12.28 -4.15 7.74
N TRP A 80 12.36 -2.81 7.75
CA TRP A 80 13.10 -2.07 8.78
C TRP A 80 12.54 -2.30 10.19
N VAL A 81 11.23 -2.24 10.36
CA VAL A 81 10.58 -2.50 11.65
C VAL A 81 10.89 -3.93 12.13
N ASN A 82 10.80 -4.92 11.25
CA ASN A 82 11.14 -6.30 11.61
C ASN A 82 12.64 -6.48 11.93
N ALA A 83 13.52 -5.77 11.23
CA ALA A 83 14.96 -5.83 11.49
C ALA A 83 15.29 -5.19 12.85
N LEU A 84 14.64 -4.07 13.19
CA LEU A 84 14.80 -3.40 14.48
C LEU A 84 14.29 -4.24 15.66
N ILE A 85 13.18 -4.95 15.49
CA ILE A 85 12.60 -5.85 16.52
C ILE A 85 13.42 -7.15 16.63
N GLY A 86 14.39 -7.39 15.74
CA GLY A 86 15.21 -8.62 15.73
C GLY A 86 14.48 -9.84 15.16
N PHE A 87 13.33 -9.64 14.52
CA PHE A 87 12.51 -10.69 13.92
C PHE A 87 13.07 -11.17 12.57
N THR A 88 13.87 -10.35 11.90
CA THR A 88 14.57 -10.72 10.66
C THR A 88 16.04 -10.35 10.71
N SER A 89 16.90 -11.28 10.28
CA SER A 89 18.33 -11.10 10.07
C SER A 89 18.71 -11.16 8.58
N ALA A 90 17.71 -11.13 7.70
CA ALA A 90 17.95 -11.16 6.25
C ALA A 90 18.76 -9.93 5.82
N SER A 91 19.66 -10.11 4.87
CA SER A 91 20.41 -8.98 4.30
C SER A 91 19.51 -8.12 3.40
N ALA A 92 19.87 -6.84 3.22
CA ALA A 92 19.17 -5.95 2.30
C ALA A 92 19.12 -6.49 0.86
N VAL A 93 20.16 -7.20 0.42
CA VAL A 93 20.20 -7.85 -0.90
C VAL A 93 19.16 -8.95 -1.01
N THR A 94 19.05 -9.79 0.02
CA THR A 94 18.03 -10.85 0.10
C THR A 94 16.62 -10.26 0.13
N PHE A 95 16.41 -9.17 0.87
CA PHE A 95 15.14 -8.44 0.90
C PHE A 95 14.73 -7.96 -0.49
N ILE A 96 15.64 -7.30 -1.22
CA ILE A 96 15.35 -6.79 -2.56
C ILE A 96 15.00 -7.93 -3.51
N ALA A 97 15.83 -8.97 -3.55
CA ALA A 97 15.68 -10.07 -4.50
C ALA A 97 14.47 -10.97 -4.22
N ARG A 98 14.16 -11.24 -2.95
CA ARG A 98 13.11 -12.21 -2.57
C ARG A 98 11.78 -11.59 -2.18
N THR A 99 11.77 -10.34 -1.72
CA THR A 99 10.56 -9.71 -1.19
C THR A 99 10.14 -8.55 -2.08
N LEU A 100 11.00 -7.53 -2.23
CA LEU A 100 10.63 -6.29 -2.90
C LEU A 100 10.38 -6.48 -4.40
N GLY A 101 11.31 -7.13 -5.12
CA GLY A 101 11.19 -7.38 -6.56
C GLY A 101 9.93 -8.16 -6.94
N PRO A 102 9.71 -9.36 -6.36
CA PRO A 102 8.50 -10.14 -6.62
C PRO A 102 7.22 -9.41 -6.21
N THR A 103 7.22 -8.67 -5.10
CA THR A 103 6.05 -7.90 -4.64
C THR A 103 5.71 -6.79 -5.62
N LEU A 104 6.70 -6.06 -6.13
CA LEU A 104 6.47 -5.03 -7.15
C LEU A 104 5.95 -5.62 -8.45
N ALA A 105 6.54 -6.72 -8.93
CA ALA A 105 6.12 -7.37 -10.16
C ALA A 105 4.66 -7.87 -10.06
N TYR A 106 4.32 -8.52 -8.94
CA TYR A 106 2.97 -9.01 -8.69
C TYR A 106 1.94 -7.86 -8.65
N ASN A 107 2.25 -6.79 -7.92
CA ASN A 107 1.34 -5.67 -7.79
C ASN A 107 1.22 -4.85 -9.09
N LEU A 108 2.30 -4.73 -9.87
CA LEU A 108 2.27 -4.14 -11.20
C LEU A 108 1.29 -4.90 -12.11
N ALA A 109 1.44 -6.23 -12.18
CA ALA A 109 0.54 -7.07 -12.98
C ALA A 109 -0.92 -6.93 -12.52
N GLY A 110 -1.15 -6.98 -11.20
CA GLY A 110 -2.46 -6.77 -10.61
C GLY A 110 -3.05 -5.40 -10.96
N TYR A 111 -2.26 -4.33 -10.93
CA TYR A 111 -2.70 -3.00 -11.32
C TYR A 111 -3.10 -2.93 -12.79
N VAL A 112 -2.30 -3.47 -13.71
CA VAL A 112 -2.64 -3.42 -15.15
C VAL A 112 -3.96 -4.13 -15.43
N ILE A 113 -4.22 -5.27 -14.77
CA ILE A 113 -5.46 -6.03 -14.96
C ILE A 113 -6.65 -5.35 -14.28
N LEU A 114 -6.49 -4.90 -13.03
CA LEU A 114 -7.58 -4.43 -12.19
C LEU A 114 -7.85 -2.92 -12.28
N TYR A 115 -6.97 -2.15 -12.91
CA TYR A 115 -7.12 -0.69 -13.00
C TYR A 115 -8.46 -0.29 -13.61
N TRP A 116 -8.79 -0.83 -14.79
CA TRP A 116 -10.03 -0.49 -15.49
C TRP A 116 -11.28 -0.84 -14.67
N PRO A 117 -11.49 -2.10 -14.22
CA PRO A 117 -12.71 -2.44 -13.50
C PRO A 117 -12.84 -1.67 -12.18
N LEU A 118 -11.74 -1.41 -11.47
CA LEU A 118 -11.80 -0.66 -10.21
C LEU A 118 -12.05 0.83 -10.44
N LYS A 119 -11.46 1.44 -11.48
CA LYS A 119 -11.75 2.83 -11.83
C LYS A 119 -13.26 3.00 -12.10
N MET A 120 -13.84 2.13 -12.91
CA MET A 120 -15.27 2.16 -13.19
C MET A 120 -16.13 1.95 -11.93
N PHE A 121 -15.69 1.07 -11.03
CA PHE A 121 -16.40 0.81 -9.78
C PHE A 121 -16.43 2.05 -8.88
N PHE A 122 -15.28 2.70 -8.67
CA PHE A 122 -15.20 3.90 -7.85
C PHE A 122 -15.95 5.09 -8.48
N GLU A 123 -15.88 5.28 -9.80
CA GLU A 123 -16.62 6.36 -10.47
C GLU A 123 -18.14 6.16 -10.41
N LYS A 124 -18.62 4.92 -10.31
CA LYS A 124 -20.06 4.61 -10.35
C LYS A 124 -20.71 4.50 -8.97
N PHE A 125 -19.97 4.07 -7.94
CA PHE A 125 -20.52 3.72 -6.64
C PHE A 125 -19.97 4.56 -5.47
N SER A 126 -19.04 5.50 -5.72
CA SER A 126 -18.44 6.36 -4.69
C SER A 126 -18.89 7.81 -4.77
#